data_AF-A0A3R7W1W5-F1
#
_entry.id   AF-A0A3R7W1W5-F1
#
_cell.length_a   1.000
_cell.length_b   1.000
_cell.length_c   1.000
_cell.angle_alpha   90.00
_cell.angle_beta   90.00
_cell.angle_gamma   90.00
#
_symmetry.space_group_name_H-M   'P 1'
#
loop_
_entity.id
_entity.type
_entity.pdbx_description
1 polymer ?
#
loop_
_entity_poly.entity_id
_entity_poly.type
_entity_poly.pdbx_seq_one_letter_code
_entity_poly.pdbx_strand_id
1 'polypeptide(L)'
;MTEIDLLLADCRELQHRGLLTPDQLKEYETSLASASTLPELIRERVSSLLVQDADVTIERVRLRCNKQELESMGNSELTAVAVGGALGALNAWLRPASALTLTTKPTTLWASAFDGAVVTLNAAKRKRRVQKLQLQLISGDVATCRHVVLCINGFMTQSDDPTRNWRVWTQDNQQDAAVFAVQWEAGDSAAWNEFCSHVNDNLGSSSVSSMVAQFTDNPWHSAQGKAEQVGVLLAHVLAERPAILRGRKISLFGHSLGGAVIYSTFQEMAKLRAQKKGDGLPLITNAVSFAGAFIPDAKKGLDNISNALDPNGGKFVNVFSSRDGVLSRLFWALQLPGPSGLAAAGCESIAFAASSAANCVNVEVSDLVVPCVENHFGHSYSHFMDVIKSRVLPHLFQS
;
A
#
# COMPACT_ATOMS: atom_id res chain seq x y z
N MET A 1 13.11 5.98 -27.71
CA MET A 1 12.19 4.87 -27.99
C MET A 1 10.87 5.46 -28.47
N THR A 2 10.49 5.15 -29.70
CA THR A 2 9.20 5.58 -30.28
C THR A 2 8.05 4.80 -29.62
N GLU A 3 6.80 5.25 -29.81
CA GLU A 3 5.62 4.49 -29.34
C GLU A 3 5.52 3.11 -30.03
N ILE A 4 5.89 3.04 -31.32
CA ILE A 4 5.95 1.78 -32.07
C ILE A 4 6.99 0.84 -31.47
N ASP A 5 8.18 1.35 -31.11
CA ASP A 5 9.23 0.53 -30.48
C ASP A 5 8.77 -0.03 -29.13
N LEU A 6 8.08 0.79 -28.33
CA LEU A 6 7.53 0.38 -27.03
C LEU A 6 6.47 -0.71 -27.22
N LEU A 7 5.52 -0.48 -28.13
CA LEU A 7 4.45 -1.43 -28.43
C LEU A 7 5.02 -2.76 -28.93
N LEU A 8 6.05 -2.72 -29.78
CA LEU A 8 6.76 -3.90 -30.26
C LEU A 8 7.46 -4.66 -29.11
N ALA A 9 8.09 -3.95 -28.18
CA ALA A 9 8.68 -4.56 -26.99
C ALA A 9 7.62 -5.23 -26.11
N ASP A 10 6.46 -4.61 -25.94
CA ASP A 10 5.33 -5.20 -25.22
C ASP A 10 4.79 -6.44 -25.93
N CYS A 11 4.64 -6.43 -27.26
CA CYS A 11 4.24 -7.61 -28.04
C CYS A 11 5.17 -8.79 -27.80
N ARG A 12 6.49 -8.55 -27.79
CA ARG A 12 7.49 -9.59 -27.53
C ARG A 12 7.40 -10.12 -26.11
N GLU A 13 7.20 -9.25 -25.12
CA GLU A 13 6.99 -9.67 -23.73
C GLU A 13 5.70 -10.48 -23.57
N LEU A 14 4.60 -10.05 -24.19
CA LEU A 14 3.33 -10.76 -24.16
C LEU A 14 3.43 -12.13 -24.83
N GLN A 15 4.20 -12.26 -25.91
CA GLN A 15 4.52 -13.55 -26.51
C GLN A 15 5.34 -14.44 -25.56
N HIS A 16 6.36 -13.88 -24.90
CA HIS A 16 7.16 -14.60 -23.91
C HIS A 16 6.31 -15.12 -22.74
N ARG A 17 5.26 -14.37 -22.37
CA ARG A 17 4.28 -14.73 -21.35
C ARG A 17 3.16 -15.65 -21.85
N GLY A 18 3.16 -16.01 -23.13
CA GLY A 18 2.16 -16.89 -23.73
C GLY A 18 0.78 -16.24 -23.97
N LEU A 19 0.70 -14.91 -23.94
CA LEU A 19 -0.53 -14.14 -24.23
C LEU A 19 -0.67 -13.78 -25.72
N LEU A 20 0.42 -13.87 -26.49
CA LEU A 20 0.43 -13.81 -27.94
C LEU A 20 1.07 -15.07 -28.52
N THR A 21 0.52 -15.57 -29.63
CA THR A 21 1.16 -16.66 -30.38
C THR A 21 2.33 -16.13 -31.22
N PRO A 22 3.29 -16.99 -31.62
CA PRO A 22 4.37 -16.57 -32.54
C PRO A 22 3.85 -15.99 -33.87
N ASP A 23 2.75 -16.53 -34.40
CA ASP A 23 2.15 -16.04 -35.64
C ASP A 23 1.52 -14.65 -35.46
N GLN A 24 0.82 -14.42 -34.35
CA GLN A 24 0.27 -13.11 -34.00
C GLN A 24 1.38 -12.08 -33.81
N LEU A 25 2.46 -12.45 -33.13
CA LEU A 25 3.62 -11.57 -32.99
C LEU A 25 4.16 -11.18 -34.37
N LYS A 26 4.42 -12.14 -35.26
CA LYS A 26 4.94 -11.89 -36.60
C LYS A 26 4.02 -10.99 -37.44
N GLU A 27 2.71 -11.19 -37.35
CA GLU A 27 1.71 -10.32 -37.98
C GLU A 27 1.82 -8.88 -37.45
N TYR A 28 1.92 -8.71 -36.14
CA TYR A 28 2.04 -7.40 -35.50
C TYR A 28 3.38 -6.73 -35.86
N GLU A 29 4.50 -7.46 -35.85
CA GLU A 29 5.81 -6.92 -36.25
C GLU A 29 5.78 -6.41 -37.70
N THR A 30 5.14 -7.16 -38.61
CA THR A 30 5.02 -6.79 -40.03
C THR A 30 4.14 -5.54 -40.21
N SER A 31 3.01 -5.50 -39.50
CA SER A 31 2.09 -4.37 -39.53
C SER A 31 2.75 -3.11 -38.97
N LEU A 32 3.41 -3.21 -37.81
CA LEU A 32 4.09 -2.09 -37.16
C LEU A 32 5.31 -1.59 -37.95
N ALA A 33 6.05 -2.46 -38.62
CA ALA A 33 7.21 -2.07 -39.44
C ALA A 33 6.83 -1.28 -40.70
N SER A 34 5.61 -1.49 -41.22
CA SER A 34 5.09 -0.79 -42.41
C SER A 34 4.20 0.41 -42.08
N ALA A 35 3.87 0.61 -40.80
CA ALA A 35 2.95 1.65 -40.36
C ALA A 35 3.63 3.03 -40.25
N SER A 36 2.97 4.04 -40.81
CA SER A 36 3.35 5.45 -40.61
C SER A 36 2.74 6.06 -39.34
N THR A 37 1.68 5.44 -38.81
CA THR A 37 0.97 5.81 -37.58
C THR A 37 0.64 4.56 -36.76
N LEU A 38 0.43 4.71 -35.45
CA LEU A 38 0.14 3.59 -34.56
C LEU A 38 -1.15 2.84 -34.98
N PRO A 39 -1.09 1.52 -35.27
CA PRO A 39 -2.29 0.76 -35.63
C PRO A 39 -3.22 0.57 -34.43
N GLU A 40 -4.36 1.26 -34.42
CA GLU A 40 -5.30 1.30 -33.29
C GLU A 40 -5.77 -0.08 -32.82
N LEU A 41 -6.09 -1.00 -33.74
CA LEU A 41 -6.52 -2.36 -33.39
C LEU A 41 -5.43 -3.15 -32.63
N ILE A 42 -4.16 -2.97 -33.02
CA ILE A 42 -3.03 -3.62 -32.34
C ILE A 42 -2.83 -2.96 -30.96
N ARG A 43 -2.87 -1.63 -30.91
CA ARG A 43 -2.75 -0.84 -29.66
C ARG A 43 -3.80 -1.25 -28.62
N GLU A 44 -5.07 -1.31 -29.00
CA GLU A 44 -6.17 -1.71 -28.11
C GLU A 44 -6.02 -3.16 -27.64
N ARG A 45 -5.66 -4.07 -28.56
CA ARG A 45 -5.46 -5.48 -28.21
C ARG A 45 -4.30 -5.67 -27.23
N VAL A 46 -3.16 -5.04 -27.49
CA VAL A 46 -1.99 -5.10 -26.61
C VAL A 46 -2.30 -4.48 -25.25
N SER A 47 -2.99 -3.34 -25.22
CA SER A 47 -3.44 -2.71 -23.95
C SER A 47 -4.26 -3.67 -23.10
N SER A 48 -5.24 -4.36 -23.71
CA SER A 48 -6.06 -5.35 -23.00
C SER A 48 -5.23 -6.51 -22.45
N LEU A 49 -4.25 -7.00 -23.21
CA LEU A 49 -3.38 -8.10 -22.78
C LEU A 49 -2.39 -7.68 -21.68
N LEU A 50 -1.90 -6.44 -21.70
CA LEU A 50 -1.05 -5.89 -20.64
C LEU A 50 -1.80 -5.81 -19.30
N VAL A 51 -3.06 -5.36 -19.32
CA VAL A 51 -3.92 -5.34 -18.13
C VAL A 51 -4.21 -6.76 -17.65
N GLN A 52 -4.53 -7.69 -18.57
CA GLN A 52 -4.74 -9.10 -18.25
C GLN A 52 -3.51 -9.74 -17.57
N ASP A 53 -2.30 -9.50 -18.08
CA ASP A 53 -1.06 -10.00 -17.47
C ASP A 53 -0.86 -9.46 -16.05
N ALA A 54 -1.14 -8.17 -15.84
CA ALA A 54 -1.05 -7.54 -14.54
C ALA A 54 -2.03 -8.18 -13.54
N ASP A 55 -3.29 -8.37 -13.93
CA ASP A 55 -4.31 -9.01 -13.09
C ASP A 55 -3.93 -10.44 -12.72
N VAL A 56 -3.48 -11.24 -13.69
CA VAL A 56 -3.03 -12.62 -13.46
C VAL A 56 -1.82 -12.65 -12.53
N THR A 57 -0.88 -11.72 -12.70
CA THR A 57 0.30 -11.61 -11.84
C THR A 57 -0.06 -11.22 -10.41
N ILE A 58 -0.94 -10.23 -10.24
CA ILE A 58 -1.42 -9.79 -8.93
C ILE A 58 -2.13 -10.93 -8.21
N GLU A 59 -3.03 -11.64 -8.88
CA GLU A 59 -3.77 -12.75 -8.27
C GLU A 59 -2.82 -13.88 -7.85
N ARG A 60 -1.85 -14.23 -8.71
CA ARG A 60 -0.83 -15.24 -8.39
C ARG A 60 0.00 -14.85 -7.16
N VAL A 61 0.47 -13.60 -7.09
CA VAL A 61 1.24 -13.07 -5.95
C VAL A 61 0.38 -13.06 -4.69
N ARG A 62 -0.87 -12.60 -4.79
CA ARG A 62 -1.85 -12.57 -3.69
C ARG A 62 -2.05 -13.94 -3.07
N LEU A 63 -2.33 -14.95 -3.89
CA LEU A 63 -2.50 -16.33 -3.42
C LEU A 63 -1.22 -16.87 -2.79
N ARG A 64 -0.05 -16.58 -3.38
CA ARG A 64 1.25 -17.03 -2.86
C ARG A 64 1.58 -16.42 -1.49
N CYS A 65 1.50 -15.09 -1.36
CA CYS A 65 1.80 -14.42 -0.10
C CYS A 65 0.78 -14.77 0.99
N ASN A 66 -0.52 -14.86 0.66
CA ASN A 66 -1.53 -15.33 1.62
C ASN A 66 -1.23 -16.76 2.12
N LYS A 67 -0.69 -17.63 1.25
CA LYS A 67 -0.27 -18.99 1.64
C LYS A 67 0.97 -18.96 2.53
N GLN A 68 1.99 -18.16 2.18
CA GLN A 68 3.23 -18.04 2.97
C GLN A 68 2.98 -17.45 4.37
N GLU A 69 2.11 -16.44 4.47
CA GLU A 69 1.68 -15.88 5.77
C GLU A 69 0.99 -16.94 6.63
N LEU A 70 0.14 -17.79 6.03
CA LEU A 70 -0.49 -18.89 6.76
C LEU A 70 0.53 -19.87 7.35
N GLU A 71 1.55 -20.21 6.56
CA GLU A 71 2.61 -21.16 6.93
C GLU A 71 3.56 -20.56 7.98
N SER A 72 3.93 -19.29 7.85
CA SER A 72 4.83 -18.60 8.80
C SER A 72 4.16 -18.41 10.17
N MET A 73 2.88 -18.02 10.19
CA MET A 73 2.10 -17.85 11.42
C MET A 73 1.86 -19.18 12.14
N GLY A 74 1.61 -20.26 11.39
CA GLY A 74 1.45 -21.61 11.96
C GLY A 74 2.62 -22.00 12.86
N ASN A 75 3.85 -21.72 12.44
CA ASN A 75 5.05 -22.12 13.17
C ASN A 75 5.37 -21.21 14.37
N SER A 76 5.17 -19.89 14.25
CA SER A 76 5.48 -18.93 15.34
C SER A 76 4.42 -18.92 16.45
N GLU A 77 3.14 -19.09 16.11
CA GLU A 77 2.04 -18.96 17.07
C GLU A 77 1.76 -20.27 17.82
N LEU A 78 2.04 -21.44 17.24
CA LEU A 78 2.07 -22.72 17.99
C LEU A 78 3.04 -22.62 19.18
N THR A 79 4.18 -21.97 18.99
CA THR A 79 5.16 -21.74 20.06
C THR A 79 4.67 -20.70 21.09
N ALA A 80 4.03 -19.61 20.65
CA ALA A 80 3.50 -18.58 21.57
C ALA A 80 2.28 -19.07 22.39
N VAL A 81 1.37 -19.83 21.77
CA VAL A 81 0.21 -20.45 22.42
C VAL A 81 0.66 -21.51 23.43
N ALA A 82 1.69 -22.30 23.10
CA ALA A 82 2.27 -23.28 24.02
C ALA A 82 2.93 -22.65 25.27
N VAL A 83 3.35 -21.38 25.19
CA VAL A 83 4.12 -20.72 26.27
C VAL A 83 3.28 -19.73 27.09
N GLY A 84 2.28 -19.05 26.50
CA GLY A 84 1.58 -17.93 27.16
C GLY A 84 0.05 -17.93 27.11
N GLY A 85 -0.59 -18.93 26.51
CA GLY A 85 -2.06 -18.96 26.36
C GLY A 85 -2.61 -17.78 25.56
N ALA A 86 -3.86 -17.36 25.85
CA ALA A 86 -4.54 -16.27 25.12
C ALA A 86 -3.81 -14.92 25.17
N LEU A 87 -3.14 -14.60 26.30
CA LEU A 87 -2.36 -13.37 26.44
C LEU A 87 -1.05 -13.41 25.64
N GLY A 88 -0.42 -14.59 25.51
CA GLY A 88 0.74 -14.79 24.65
C GLY A 88 0.41 -14.58 23.16
N ALA A 89 -0.78 -15.04 22.72
CA ALA A 89 -1.28 -14.82 21.37
C ALA A 89 -1.62 -13.34 21.11
N LEU A 90 -2.24 -12.64 22.07
CA LEU A 90 -2.49 -11.20 21.98
C LEU A 90 -1.20 -10.38 21.92
N ASN A 91 -0.19 -10.73 22.71
CA ASN A 91 1.09 -10.03 22.71
C ASN A 91 1.90 -10.28 21.42
N ALA A 92 1.82 -11.50 20.86
CA ALA A 92 2.38 -11.81 19.55
C ALA A 92 1.64 -11.09 18.39
N TRP A 93 0.33 -10.85 18.54
CA TRP A 93 -0.46 -10.09 17.59
C TRP A 93 -0.07 -8.60 17.54
N LEU A 94 0.28 -8.02 18.69
CA LEU A 94 0.59 -6.59 18.85
C LEU A 94 2.02 -6.19 18.48
N ARG A 95 2.96 -7.13 18.29
CA ARG A 95 4.38 -6.82 18.00
C ARG A 95 4.80 -7.26 16.59
N PRO A 96 5.63 -6.47 15.88
CA PRO A 96 6.40 -6.98 14.74
C PRO A 96 7.34 -8.08 15.24
N ALA A 97 7.47 -9.16 14.46
CA ALA A 97 8.14 -10.39 14.84
C ALA A 97 9.58 -10.21 15.36
N SER A 98 9.74 -9.94 16.67
CA SER A 98 10.99 -10.07 17.43
C SER A 98 10.68 -9.95 18.93
N ALA A 99 11.19 -10.91 19.70
CA ALA A 99 11.18 -11.04 21.16
C ALA A 99 9.95 -11.70 21.82
N LEU A 100 10.10 -12.99 22.16
CA LEU A 100 9.36 -13.67 23.23
C LEU A 100 10.37 -14.37 24.17
N THR A 101 10.25 -14.13 25.48
CA THR A 101 11.02 -14.78 26.56
C THR A 101 10.15 -15.80 27.31
N LEU A 102 10.73 -16.96 27.62
CA LEU A 102 10.09 -18.14 28.22
C LEU A 102 9.84 -18.00 29.74
N THR A 103 8.64 -18.35 30.21
CA THR A 103 8.39 -18.70 31.63
C THR A 103 7.40 -19.87 31.73
N THR A 104 7.69 -20.88 32.56
CA THR A 104 6.96 -22.16 32.65
C THR A 104 6.18 -22.32 33.97
N LYS A 105 4.90 -22.73 33.89
CA LYS A 105 4.18 -23.73 34.74
C LYS A 105 2.67 -23.83 34.39
N PRO A 106 2.03 -25.02 34.34
CA PRO A 106 0.67 -25.19 33.81
C PRO A 106 -0.43 -25.34 34.88
N THR A 107 -1.64 -24.78 34.66
CA THR A 107 -2.89 -25.14 35.37
C THR A 107 -4.11 -25.11 34.45
N THR A 108 -5.13 -25.91 34.76
CA THR A 108 -6.32 -26.37 33.99
C THR A 108 -7.27 -25.33 33.37
N LEU A 109 -6.95 -24.03 33.36
CA LEU A 109 -7.65 -22.96 32.61
C LEU A 109 -7.35 -22.97 31.09
N TRP A 110 -6.57 -23.94 30.61
CA TRP A 110 -6.06 -23.99 29.24
C TRP A 110 -7.11 -24.30 28.19
N ALA A 111 -8.16 -25.09 28.43
CA ALA A 111 -9.06 -25.50 27.35
C ALA A 111 -9.90 -24.34 26.77
N SER A 112 -10.55 -23.54 27.64
CA SER A 112 -11.32 -22.36 27.21
C SER A 112 -10.43 -21.20 26.74
N ALA A 113 -9.25 -21.03 27.36
CA ALA A 113 -8.26 -20.06 26.91
C ALA A 113 -7.61 -20.48 25.56
N PHE A 114 -7.47 -21.78 25.30
CA PHE A 114 -6.97 -22.33 24.04
C PHE A 114 -8.02 -22.23 22.93
N ASP A 115 -9.28 -22.57 23.20
CA ASP A 115 -10.37 -22.39 22.24
C ASP A 115 -10.58 -20.90 21.91
N GLY A 116 -10.57 -20.02 22.92
CA GLY A 116 -10.59 -18.57 22.72
C GLY A 116 -9.36 -18.06 21.96
N ALA A 117 -8.17 -18.58 22.25
CA ALA A 117 -6.95 -18.25 21.52
C ALA A 117 -7.00 -18.73 20.06
N VAL A 118 -7.50 -19.94 19.79
CA VAL A 118 -7.64 -20.50 18.44
C VAL A 118 -8.70 -19.74 17.63
N VAL A 119 -9.81 -19.33 18.24
CA VAL A 119 -10.81 -18.45 17.60
C VAL A 119 -10.20 -17.08 17.29
N THR A 120 -9.48 -16.48 18.23
CA THR A 120 -8.77 -15.21 18.04
C THR A 120 -7.70 -15.30 16.96
N LEU A 121 -6.96 -16.41 16.91
CA LEU A 121 -5.93 -16.73 15.92
C LEU A 121 -6.55 -16.91 14.53
N ASN A 122 -7.66 -17.64 14.43
CA ASN A 122 -8.36 -17.83 13.17
C ASN A 122 -9.01 -16.52 12.68
N ALA A 123 -9.52 -15.70 13.59
CA ALA A 123 -9.99 -14.36 13.28
C ALA A 123 -8.84 -13.45 12.79
N ALA A 124 -7.69 -13.46 13.48
CA ALA A 124 -6.49 -12.73 13.08
C ALA A 124 -5.95 -13.20 11.71
N LYS A 125 -5.91 -14.51 11.47
CA LYS A 125 -5.55 -15.13 10.18
C LYS A 125 -6.48 -14.70 9.05
N ARG A 126 -7.79 -14.55 9.31
CA ARG A 126 -8.74 -14.04 8.32
C ARG A 126 -8.58 -12.54 8.08
N LYS A 127 -8.28 -11.76 9.13
CA LYS A 127 -8.15 -10.29 9.05
C LYS A 127 -6.85 -9.84 8.36
N ARG A 128 -5.75 -10.62 8.42
CA ARG A 128 -4.48 -10.30 7.73
C ARG A 128 -4.41 -10.72 6.26
N ARG A 129 -5.27 -11.64 5.81
CA ARG A 129 -5.32 -12.03 4.40
C ARG A 129 -5.88 -10.90 3.56
N VAL A 130 -5.20 -10.63 2.45
CA VAL A 130 -5.69 -9.71 1.43
C VAL A 130 -6.57 -10.50 0.46
N GLN A 131 -7.87 -10.24 0.53
CA GLN A 131 -8.89 -10.84 -0.32
C GLN A 131 -8.99 -10.09 -1.65
N LYS A 132 -8.78 -8.78 -1.65
CA LYS A 132 -8.87 -7.94 -2.84
C LYS A 132 -7.59 -7.14 -3.04
N LEU A 133 -6.97 -7.30 -4.21
CA LEU A 133 -5.94 -6.40 -4.74
C LEU A 133 -6.12 -6.38 -6.26
N GLN A 134 -6.44 -5.22 -6.83
CA GLN A 134 -6.68 -5.05 -8.26
C GLN A 134 -6.15 -3.70 -8.73
N LEU A 135 -5.75 -3.60 -10.00
CA LEU A 135 -5.40 -2.34 -10.63
C LEU A 135 -6.53 -1.92 -11.57
N GLN A 136 -7.17 -0.80 -11.25
CA GLN A 136 -8.17 -0.21 -12.14
C GLN A 136 -7.51 0.94 -12.90
N LEU A 137 -7.44 0.84 -14.23
CA LEU A 137 -7.00 1.96 -15.07
C LEU A 137 -8.01 3.11 -14.93
N ILE A 138 -7.54 4.31 -14.61
CA ILE A 138 -8.37 5.51 -14.44
C ILE A 138 -8.04 6.61 -15.44
N SER A 139 -6.84 6.62 -16.02
CA SER A 139 -6.45 7.55 -17.10
C SER A 139 -5.21 7.06 -17.85
N GLY A 140 -5.02 7.59 -19.06
CA GLY A 140 -3.88 7.29 -19.93
C GLY A 140 -4.05 6.01 -20.76
N ASP A 141 -3.07 5.77 -21.62
CA ASP A 141 -3.00 4.60 -22.49
C ASP A 141 -1.83 3.69 -22.09
N VAL A 142 -2.15 2.45 -21.74
CA VAL A 142 -1.19 1.47 -21.26
C VAL A 142 -0.17 1.08 -22.32
N ALA A 143 -0.60 0.99 -23.58
CA ALA A 143 0.26 0.56 -24.69
C ALA A 143 1.33 1.61 -25.07
N THR A 144 1.08 2.88 -24.78
CA THR A 144 1.95 3.99 -25.21
C THR A 144 2.62 4.73 -24.05
N CYS A 145 2.13 4.57 -22.81
CA CYS A 145 2.70 5.25 -21.66
C CYS A 145 4.16 4.84 -21.39
N ARG A 146 4.98 5.81 -20.99
CA ARG A 146 6.34 5.59 -20.48
C ARG A 146 6.40 5.61 -18.96
N HIS A 147 5.28 5.93 -18.31
CA HIS A 147 5.18 6.06 -16.86
C HIS A 147 3.90 5.39 -16.35
N VAL A 148 4.01 4.56 -15.32
CA VAL A 148 2.87 4.01 -14.59
C VAL A 148 2.77 4.67 -13.22
N VAL A 149 1.59 5.17 -12.89
CA VAL A 149 1.29 5.77 -11.59
C VAL A 149 0.28 4.90 -10.86
N LEU A 150 0.64 4.41 -9.67
CA LEU A 150 -0.22 3.60 -8.80
C LEU A 150 -0.74 4.46 -7.66
N CYS A 151 -2.03 4.76 -7.70
CA CYS A 151 -2.76 5.58 -6.75
C CYS A 151 -3.47 4.71 -5.69
N ILE A 152 -3.07 4.83 -4.44
CA ILE A 152 -3.46 3.94 -3.33
C ILE A 152 -4.28 4.73 -2.32
N ASN A 153 -5.57 4.41 -2.25
CA ASN A 153 -6.48 5.00 -1.28
C ASN A 153 -6.20 4.51 0.15
N GLY A 154 -6.63 5.31 1.13
CA GLY A 154 -6.56 5.00 2.55
C GLY A 154 -7.91 4.63 3.15
N PHE A 155 -7.97 4.61 4.47
CA PHE A 155 -9.12 4.09 5.22
C PHE A 155 -10.46 4.70 4.76
N MET A 156 -11.42 3.87 4.36
CA MET A 156 -12.78 4.26 3.93
C MET A 156 -12.86 5.24 2.75
N THR A 157 -11.75 5.62 2.14
CA THR A 157 -11.73 6.57 1.01
C THR A 157 -12.04 5.92 -0.34
N GLN A 158 -12.34 4.62 -0.34
CA GLN A 158 -12.61 3.82 -1.53
C GLN A 158 -14.10 3.52 -1.76
N SER A 159 -14.99 3.79 -0.79
CA SER A 159 -16.36 3.24 -0.79
C SER A 159 -17.18 3.66 -2.02
N ASP A 160 -17.24 4.96 -2.30
CA ASP A 160 -18.21 5.48 -3.28
C ASP A 160 -17.56 5.76 -4.65
N ASP A 161 -16.34 6.30 -4.64
CA ASP A 161 -15.55 6.56 -5.84
C ASP A 161 -14.05 6.42 -5.55
N PRO A 162 -13.40 5.32 -5.96
CA PRO A 162 -11.97 5.10 -5.73
C PRO A 162 -11.08 6.10 -6.49
N THR A 163 -11.64 6.86 -7.43
CA THR A 163 -10.89 7.82 -8.25
C THR A 163 -10.90 9.23 -7.66
N ARG A 164 -11.78 9.52 -6.69
CA ARG A 164 -12.07 10.87 -6.22
C ARG A 164 -10.81 11.69 -5.83
N ASN A 165 -9.89 11.09 -5.08
CA ASN A 165 -8.65 11.74 -4.65
C ASN A 165 -7.65 11.95 -5.80
N TRP A 166 -7.81 11.22 -6.89
CA TRP A 166 -6.84 11.11 -7.97
C TRP A 166 -7.27 11.82 -9.24
N ARG A 167 -8.53 12.28 -9.35
CA ARG A 167 -9.06 13.00 -10.52
C ARG A 167 -8.19 14.18 -10.93
N VAL A 168 -7.69 14.93 -9.95
CA VAL A 168 -6.77 16.06 -10.15
C VAL A 168 -5.49 15.63 -10.87
N TRP A 169 -5.04 14.39 -10.67
CA TRP A 169 -3.86 13.81 -11.31
C TRP A 169 -4.17 13.16 -12.67
N THR A 170 -5.44 13.04 -13.05
CA THR A 170 -5.87 12.47 -14.33
C THR A 170 -6.35 13.50 -15.35
N GLN A 171 -6.63 14.74 -14.94
CA GLN A 171 -7.28 15.78 -15.75
C GLN A 171 -6.35 16.53 -16.70
N ASP A 172 -5.07 16.67 -16.34
CA ASP A 172 -4.08 17.20 -17.28
C ASP A 172 -3.69 16.06 -18.20
N ASN A 173 -3.61 16.33 -19.51
CA ASN A 173 -3.13 15.44 -20.56
C ASN A 173 -1.70 14.94 -20.29
N GLN A 174 -1.51 14.13 -19.25
CA GLN A 174 -0.32 13.33 -19.00
C GLN A 174 -0.33 12.20 -20.02
N GLN A 175 -0.20 12.57 -21.31
CA GLN A 175 -0.24 11.65 -22.45
C GLN A 175 0.81 10.54 -22.33
N ASP A 176 1.82 10.72 -21.48
CA ASP A 176 2.92 9.78 -21.27
C ASP A 176 2.75 8.89 -20.02
N ALA A 177 1.65 9.01 -19.25
CA ALA A 177 1.41 8.24 -18.03
C ALA A 177 0.09 7.46 -18.04
N ALA A 178 0.15 6.17 -17.68
CA ALA A 178 -1.03 5.38 -17.33
C ALA A 178 -1.23 5.40 -15.81
N VAL A 179 -2.40 5.85 -15.37
CA VAL A 179 -2.73 6.03 -13.96
C VAL A 179 -3.69 4.93 -13.53
N PHE A 180 -3.34 4.22 -12.47
CA PHE A 180 -4.12 3.13 -11.90
C PHE A 180 -4.56 3.46 -10.47
N ALA A 181 -5.83 3.22 -10.15
CA ALA A 181 -6.27 3.10 -8.78
C ALA A 181 -5.99 1.67 -8.27
N VAL A 182 -5.21 1.56 -7.21
CA VAL A 182 -4.98 0.30 -6.49
C VAL A 182 -6.18 0.05 -5.58
N GLN A 183 -7.01 -0.91 -5.95
CA GLN A 183 -8.17 -1.30 -5.16
C GLN A 183 -7.79 -2.39 -4.16
N TRP A 184 -8.04 -2.13 -2.88
CA TRP A 184 -7.81 -3.10 -1.80
C TRP A 184 -8.90 -3.00 -0.73
N GLU A 185 -8.81 -3.79 0.34
CA GLU A 185 -9.80 -3.76 1.42
C GLU A 185 -9.47 -2.66 2.43
N ALA A 186 -9.58 -1.39 2.00
CA ALA A 186 -9.24 -0.22 2.81
C ALA A 186 -10.24 0.09 3.94
N GLY A 187 -11.03 -0.88 4.40
CA GLY A 187 -12.06 -0.69 5.42
C GLY A 187 -13.42 -0.20 4.89
N ASP A 188 -14.46 -0.38 5.71
CA ASP A 188 -15.85 -0.10 5.38
C ASP A 188 -16.46 0.90 6.36
N SER A 189 -17.25 1.84 5.82
CA SER A 189 -17.87 2.92 6.58
C SER A 189 -19.00 2.45 7.48
N ALA A 190 -19.77 1.45 7.05
CA ALA A 190 -20.84 0.87 7.86
C ALA A 190 -20.24 0.13 9.06
N ALA A 191 -19.22 -0.70 8.85
CA ALA A 191 -18.49 -1.36 9.92
C ALA A 191 -17.86 -0.36 10.92
N TRP A 192 -17.35 0.78 10.45
CA TRP A 192 -16.83 1.83 11.32
C TRP A 192 -17.93 2.49 12.16
N ASN A 193 -19.06 2.86 11.55
CA ASN A 193 -20.18 3.48 12.26
C ASN A 193 -20.77 2.54 13.31
N GLU A 194 -20.91 1.25 12.99
CA GLU A 194 -21.33 0.20 13.92
C GLU A 194 -20.37 0.09 15.11
N PHE A 195 -19.05 0.05 14.84
CA PHE A 195 -18.04 0.07 15.90
C PHE A 195 -18.16 1.30 16.81
N CYS A 196 -18.30 2.50 16.24
CA CYS A 196 -18.45 3.73 17.02
C CYS A 196 -19.70 3.71 17.91
N SER A 197 -20.83 3.20 17.39
CA SER A 197 -22.06 3.04 18.19
C SER A 197 -21.82 2.09 19.37
N HIS A 198 -21.20 0.93 19.13
CA HIS A 198 -20.93 -0.05 20.18
C HIS A 198 -19.93 0.43 21.24
N VAL A 199 -18.91 1.20 20.86
CA VAL A 199 -17.98 1.79 21.84
C VAL A 199 -18.71 2.82 22.71
N ASN A 200 -19.55 3.66 22.11
CA ASN A 200 -20.33 4.66 22.84
C ASN A 200 -21.30 4.01 23.84
N ASP A 201 -21.95 2.91 23.45
CA ASP A 201 -22.91 2.20 24.31
C ASP A 201 -22.23 1.42 25.46
N ASN A 202 -20.94 1.09 25.34
CA ASN A 202 -20.20 0.25 26.28
C ASN A 202 -19.15 0.99 27.14
N LEU A 203 -19.12 2.33 27.10
CA LEU A 203 -18.18 3.18 27.85
C LEU A 203 -18.23 3.03 29.40
N GLY A 204 -19.14 2.20 29.94
CA GLY A 204 -19.22 1.84 31.37
C GLY A 204 -18.78 0.42 31.73
N SER A 205 -18.37 -0.41 30.76
CA SER A 205 -18.08 -1.84 30.97
C SER A 205 -16.57 -2.11 31.06
N SER A 206 -16.04 -2.22 32.27
CA SER A 206 -14.60 -2.44 32.55
C SER A 206 -14.15 -3.91 32.46
N SER A 207 -14.79 -4.73 31.63
CA SER A 207 -14.42 -6.14 31.51
C SER A 207 -13.23 -6.34 30.57
N VAL A 208 -12.34 -7.29 30.88
CA VAL A 208 -11.21 -7.62 29.98
C VAL A 208 -11.70 -8.09 28.61
N SER A 209 -12.87 -8.75 28.55
CA SER A 209 -13.51 -9.18 27.30
C SER A 209 -14.03 -8.01 26.45
N SER A 210 -14.55 -6.93 27.06
CA SER A 210 -14.97 -5.73 26.32
C SER A 210 -13.77 -4.95 25.79
N MET A 211 -12.67 -4.85 26.56
CA MET A 211 -11.42 -4.26 26.06
C MET A 211 -10.83 -5.07 24.90
N VAL A 212 -10.85 -6.41 24.97
CA VAL A 212 -10.35 -7.28 23.89
C VAL A 212 -11.23 -7.19 22.65
N ALA A 213 -12.56 -7.21 22.77
CA ALA A 213 -13.49 -7.05 21.64
C ALA A 213 -13.34 -5.66 20.97
N GLN A 214 -13.21 -4.60 21.77
CA GLN A 214 -12.92 -3.25 21.28
C GLN A 214 -11.59 -3.16 20.51
N PHE A 215 -10.60 -4.00 20.85
CA PHE A 215 -9.33 -4.07 20.14
C PHE A 215 -9.38 -4.94 18.89
N THR A 216 -9.98 -6.13 18.98
CA THR A 216 -9.99 -7.10 17.88
C THR A 216 -10.95 -6.72 16.77
N ASP A 217 -12.06 -6.05 17.08
CA ASP A 217 -13.10 -5.67 16.11
C ASP A 217 -13.00 -4.24 15.61
N ASN A 218 -11.95 -3.50 15.99
CA ASN A 218 -11.68 -2.18 15.42
C ASN A 218 -11.39 -2.27 13.91
N PRO A 219 -12.27 -1.71 13.04
CA PRO A 219 -12.09 -1.75 11.60
C PRO A 219 -10.82 -1.02 11.13
N TRP A 220 -10.37 0.00 11.86
CA TRP A 220 -9.16 0.74 11.53
C TRP A 220 -7.88 -0.06 11.78
N HIS A 221 -7.75 -0.72 12.94
CA HIS A 221 -6.60 -1.61 13.19
C HIS A 221 -6.52 -2.75 12.18
N SER A 222 -7.67 -3.33 11.84
CA SER A 222 -7.77 -4.33 10.77
C SER A 222 -7.27 -3.76 9.44
N ALA A 223 -7.73 -2.57 9.05
CA ALA A 223 -7.28 -1.90 7.83
C ALA A 223 -5.80 -1.52 7.85
N GLN A 224 -5.24 -1.12 9.00
CA GLN A 224 -3.82 -0.80 9.16
C GLN A 224 -2.95 -2.05 8.97
N GLY A 225 -3.29 -3.16 9.63
CA GLY A 225 -2.60 -4.43 9.42
C GLY A 225 -2.72 -4.94 7.98
N LYS A 226 -3.87 -4.73 7.34
CA LYS A 226 -4.04 -5.01 5.90
C LYS A 226 -3.20 -4.11 5.02
N ALA A 227 -3.05 -2.82 5.34
CA ALA A 227 -2.22 -1.89 4.58
C ALA A 227 -0.76 -2.36 4.52
N GLU A 228 -0.23 -2.87 5.64
CA GLU A 228 1.11 -3.45 5.68
C GLU A 228 1.22 -4.66 4.73
N GLN A 229 0.25 -5.57 4.77
CA GLN A 229 0.20 -6.77 3.92
C GLN A 229 0.02 -6.43 2.44
N VAL A 230 -0.80 -5.44 2.11
CA VAL A 230 -0.93 -4.91 0.74
C VAL A 230 0.39 -4.32 0.27
N GLY A 231 1.14 -3.63 1.14
CA GLY A 231 2.46 -3.13 0.81
C GLY A 231 3.46 -4.23 0.50
N VAL A 232 3.46 -5.31 1.28
CA VAL A 232 4.25 -6.53 1.02
C VAL A 232 3.88 -7.12 -0.34
N LEU A 233 2.59 -7.37 -0.57
CA LEU A 233 2.08 -7.89 -1.85
C LEU A 233 2.51 -7.04 -3.04
N LEU A 234 2.37 -5.72 -2.93
CA LEU A 234 2.75 -4.80 -3.99
C LEU A 234 4.25 -4.89 -4.31
N ALA A 235 5.12 -5.03 -3.31
CA ALA A 235 6.55 -5.24 -3.54
C ALA A 235 6.84 -6.53 -4.31
N HIS A 236 6.12 -7.63 -4.02
CA HIS A 236 6.25 -8.88 -4.77
C HIS A 236 5.70 -8.78 -6.19
N VAL A 237 4.60 -8.03 -6.41
CA VAL A 237 4.11 -7.71 -7.77
C VAL A 237 5.14 -6.92 -8.56
N LEU A 238 5.75 -5.90 -7.95
CA LEU A 238 6.83 -5.13 -8.57
C LEU A 238 8.04 -6.01 -8.90
N ALA A 239 8.38 -6.97 -8.03
CA ALA A 239 9.48 -7.90 -8.25
C ALA A 239 9.22 -8.87 -9.44
N GLU A 240 7.97 -9.31 -9.62
CA GLU A 240 7.55 -10.15 -10.76
C GLU A 240 7.49 -9.38 -12.09
N ARG A 241 7.55 -8.04 -12.05
CA ARG A 241 7.56 -7.12 -13.19
C ARG A 241 6.52 -7.52 -14.26
N PRO A 242 5.21 -7.41 -13.98
CA PRO A 242 4.19 -7.56 -15.01
C PRO A 242 4.51 -6.68 -16.21
N ALA A 243 4.10 -7.11 -17.40
CA ALA A 243 4.48 -6.50 -18.68
C ALA A 243 4.20 -4.98 -18.69
N ILE A 244 3.11 -4.56 -18.05
CA ILE A 244 2.72 -3.16 -17.89
C ILE A 244 3.76 -2.27 -17.19
N LEU A 245 4.70 -2.83 -16.41
CA LEU A 245 5.73 -2.06 -15.71
C LEU A 245 7.09 -2.10 -16.42
N ARG A 246 7.24 -2.93 -17.45
CA ARG A 246 8.55 -3.13 -18.10
C ARG A 246 8.90 -1.94 -18.97
N GLY A 247 10.14 -1.48 -18.82
CA GLY A 247 10.67 -0.32 -19.55
C GLY A 247 10.01 1.01 -19.18
N ARG A 248 9.18 1.04 -18.14
CA ARG A 248 8.39 2.22 -17.73
C ARG A 248 8.85 2.72 -16.37
N LYS A 249 8.78 4.04 -16.18
CA LYS A 249 8.90 4.68 -14.87
C LYS A 249 7.75 4.25 -13.98
N ILE A 250 7.97 4.19 -12.67
CA ILE A 250 6.95 3.76 -11.70
C ILE A 250 6.82 4.82 -10.63
N SER A 251 5.59 5.27 -10.38
CA SER A 251 5.27 6.14 -9.26
C SER A 251 4.17 5.59 -8.36
N LEU A 252 4.28 5.86 -7.06
CA LEU A 252 3.34 5.42 -6.04
C LEU A 252 2.76 6.62 -5.31
N PHE A 253 1.47 6.87 -5.42
CA PHE A 253 0.79 7.95 -4.71
C PHE A 253 -0.14 7.34 -3.67
N GLY A 254 0.01 7.70 -2.41
CA GLY A 254 -0.72 7.06 -1.31
C GLY A 254 -1.35 8.10 -0.41
N HIS A 255 -2.65 7.97 -0.14
CA HIS A 255 -3.35 8.84 0.81
C HIS A 255 -3.65 8.08 2.11
N SER A 256 -3.41 8.68 3.29
CA SER A 256 -3.71 8.06 4.58
C SER A 256 -3.06 6.67 4.72
N LEU A 257 -3.84 5.59 4.93
CA LEU A 257 -3.32 4.21 4.93
C LEU A 257 -2.63 3.81 3.62
N GLY A 258 -2.92 4.46 2.50
CA GLY A 258 -2.16 4.27 1.26
C GLY A 258 -0.69 4.70 1.39
N GLY A 259 -0.38 5.68 2.25
CA GLY A 259 1.00 5.99 2.63
C GLY A 259 1.67 4.86 3.41
N ALA A 260 0.92 4.16 4.27
CA ALA A 260 1.40 2.98 4.99
C ALA A 260 1.68 1.80 4.03
N VAL A 261 0.84 1.63 3.00
CA VAL A 261 1.09 0.67 1.90
C VAL A 261 2.43 0.99 1.23
N ILE A 262 2.65 2.25 0.81
CA ILE A 262 3.91 2.68 0.18
C ILE A 262 5.11 2.40 1.08
N TYR A 263 5.02 2.79 2.36
CA TYR A 263 6.09 2.58 3.31
C TYR A 263 6.43 1.09 3.45
N SER A 264 5.42 0.23 3.64
CA SER A 264 5.59 -1.22 3.71
C SER A 264 6.17 -1.81 2.42
N THR A 265 5.75 -1.33 1.25
CA THR A 265 6.34 -1.72 -0.05
C THR A 265 7.83 -1.46 -0.09
N PHE A 266 8.30 -0.29 0.36
CA PHE A 266 9.73 0.00 0.43
C PHE A 266 10.48 -0.93 1.38
N GLN A 267 9.90 -1.22 2.56
CA GLN A 267 10.51 -2.15 3.51
C GLN A 267 10.65 -3.56 2.91
N GLU A 268 9.62 -4.05 2.23
CA GLU A 268 9.64 -5.37 1.62
C GLU A 268 10.58 -5.44 0.41
N MET A 269 10.62 -4.40 -0.44
CA MET A 269 11.59 -4.31 -1.55
C MET A 269 13.03 -4.39 -1.04
N ALA A 270 13.34 -3.73 0.08
CA ALA A 270 14.66 -3.82 0.69
C ALA A 270 14.99 -5.25 1.18
N LYS A 271 14.02 -5.95 1.78
CA LYS A 271 14.20 -7.37 2.15
C LYS A 271 14.43 -8.26 0.92
N LEU A 272 13.66 -8.07 -0.15
CA LEU A 272 13.78 -8.83 -1.40
C LEU A 272 15.17 -8.64 -2.03
N ARG A 273 15.69 -7.41 -2.06
CA ARG A 273 17.06 -7.11 -2.52
C ARG A 273 18.11 -7.80 -1.66
N ALA A 274 17.99 -7.72 -0.33
CA ALA A 274 18.93 -8.36 0.60
C ALA A 274 18.97 -9.88 0.44
N GLN A 275 17.83 -10.51 0.15
CA GLN A 275 17.73 -11.96 -0.09
C GLN A 275 18.18 -12.39 -1.49
N LYS A 276 18.60 -11.46 -2.35
CA LYS A 276 18.84 -11.68 -3.79
C LYS A 276 17.64 -12.32 -4.50
N LYS A 277 16.42 -12.18 -3.95
CA LYS A 277 15.18 -12.72 -4.53
C LYS A 277 14.60 -11.77 -5.57
N GLY A 278 15.46 -11.25 -6.44
CA GLY A 278 15.07 -10.35 -7.53
C GLY A 278 16.23 -9.52 -8.04
N ASP A 279 17.06 -10.14 -8.87
CA ASP A 279 18.03 -9.42 -9.69
C ASP A 279 17.30 -8.34 -10.51
N GLY A 280 17.60 -7.07 -10.21
CA GLY A 280 17.07 -5.90 -10.94
C GLY A 280 15.69 -5.41 -10.50
N LEU A 281 15.23 -5.67 -9.26
CA LEU A 281 13.98 -5.09 -8.73
C LEU A 281 13.79 -3.65 -9.23
N PRO A 282 12.60 -3.28 -9.74
CA PRO A 282 12.41 -1.96 -10.32
C PRO A 282 12.70 -0.88 -9.29
N LEU A 283 13.20 0.24 -9.79
CA LEU A 283 13.41 1.45 -8.99
C LEU A 283 12.15 2.30 -9.08
N ILE A 284 11.81 2.94 -7.97
CA ILE A 284 10.66 3.84 -7.90
C ILE A 284 11.11 5.23 -8.34
N THR A 285 10.48 5.76 -9.38
CA THR A 285 10.75 7.11 -9.85
C THR A 285 10.21 8.13 -8.86
N ASN A 286 8.94 8.04 -8.47
CA ASN A 286 8.40 8.96 -7.45
C ASN A 286 7.47 8.25 -6.49
N ALA A 287 7.55 8.58 -5.20
CA ALA A 287 6.58 8.17 -4.21
C ALA A 287 6.07 9.42 -3.48
N VAL A 288 4.75 9.57 -3.38
CA VAL A 288 4.12 10.70 -2.67
C VAL A 288 3.17 10.14 -1.62
N SER A 289 3.39 10.52 -0.38
CA SER A 289 2.55 10.15 0.76
C SER A 289 1.76 11.36 1.22
N PHE A 290 0.47 11.39 0.89
CA PHE A 290 -0.48 12.41 1.34
C PHE A 290 -1.08 11.99 2.68
N ALA A 291 -0.82 12.74 3.74
CA ALA A 291 -1.31 12.42 5.07
C ALA A 291 -0.92 10.99 5.51
N GLY A 292 0.37 10.62 5.39
CA GLY A 292 0.81 9.23 5.60
C GLY A 292 0.45 8.66 6.99
N ALA A 293 -0.32 7.57 7.03
CA ALA A 293 -0.75 6.91 8.26
C ALA A 293 0.23 5.82 8.73
N PHE A 294 1.52 6.17 8.81
CA PHE A 294 2.58 5.28 9.30
C PHE A 294 3.57 6.06 10.18
N ILE A 295 4.25 5.35 11.07
CA ILE A 295 5.37 5.91 11.84
C ILE A 295 6.67 5.60 11.08
N PRO A 296 7.47 6.60 10.71
CA PRO A 296 8.78 6.36 10.13
C PRO A 296 9.73 5.75 11.17
N ASP A 297 10.34 4.61 10.86
CA ASP A 297 11.44 4.08 11.66
C ASP A 297 12.70 4.90 11.34
N ALA A 298 13.19 5.63 12.34
CA ALA A 298 14.09 6.79 12.23
C ALA A 298 15.44 6.51 11.55
N LYS A 299 15.81 5.25 11.30
CA LYS A 299 17.06 4.94 10.59
C LYS A 299 16.87 3.92 9.47
N LYS A 300 16.58 2.67 9.81
CA LYS A 300 16.54 1.58 8.82
C LYS A 300 15.37 1.73 7.84
N GLY A 301 14.21 2.18 8.34
CA GLY A 301 13.02 2.37 7.53
C GLY A 301 13.19 3.43 6.44
N LEU A 302 13.78 4.57 6.78
CA LEU A 302 13.99 5.68 5.85
C LEU A 302 15.13 5.43 4.84
N ASP A 303 16.18 4.71 5.26
CA ASP A 303 17.24 4.26 4.35
C ASP A 303 16.68 3.34 3.26
N ASN A 304 15.74 2.46 3.61
CA ASN A 304 15.09 1.55 2.66
C ASN A 304 14.29 2.29 1.57
N ILE A 305 13.65 3.41 1.91
CA ILE A 305 12.99 4.29 0.93
C ILE A 305 14.04 4.81 -0.05
N SER A 306 15.09 5.43 0.49
CA SER A 306 16.15 6.08 -0.31
C SER A 306 16.83 5.11 -1.27
N ASN A 307 17.12 3.90 -0.80
CA ASN A 307 17.77 2.84 -1.59
C ASN A 307 16.86 2.24 -2.67
N ALA A 308 15.56 2.51 -2.64
CA ALA A 308 14.60 2.01 -3.60
C ALA A 308 14.17 3.02 -4.66
N LEU A 309 14.50 4.29 -4.44
CA LEU A 309 14.29 5.33 -5.44
C LEU A 309 15.29 5.18 -6.59
N ASP A 310 14.90 5.66 -7.76
CA ASP A 310 15.82 5.84 -8.89
C ASP A 310 16.94 6.81 -8.47
N PRO A 311 18.23 6.42 -8.56
CA PRO A 311 19.32 7.33 -8.20
C PRO A 311 19.40 8.54 -9.14
N ASN A 312 18.83 8.46 -10.35
CA ASN A 312 18.87 9.53 -11.35
C ASN A 312 17.71 10.53 -11.22
N GLY A 313 17.34 10.87 -9.99
CA GLY A 313 16.31 11.88 -9.71
C GLY A 313 15.00 11.34 -9.14
N GLY A 314 14.99 10.12 -8.61
CA GLY A 314 13.81 9.58 -7.95
C GLY A 314 13.51 10.29 -6.63
N LYS A 315 12.22 10.55 -6.35
CA LYS A 315 11.80 11.36 -5.20
C LYS A 315 10.83 10.64 -4.27
N PHE A 316 10.98 10.87 -2.97
CA PHE A 316 9.96 10.61 -1.96
C PHE A 316 9.46 11.93 -1.38
N VAL A 317 8.16 12.19 -1.48
CA VAL A 317 7.54 13.41 -0.97
C VAL A 317 6.58 13.06 0.15
N ASN A 318 6.87 13.53 1.36
CA ASN A 318 5.95 13.48 2.49
C ASN A 318 5.11 14.76 2.52
N VAL A 319 3.81 14.65 2.24
CA VAL A 319 2.86 15.76 2.35
C VAL A 319 2.13 15.66 3.67
N PHE A 320 2.36 16.62 4.55
CA PHE A 320 1.88 16.57 5.93
C PHE A 320 1.17 17.87 6.35
N SER A 321 0.32 17.76 7.36
CA SER A 321 -0.32 18.88 8.02
C SER A 321 -0.17 18.73 9.53
N SER A 322 0.42 19.72 10.18
CA SER A 322 0.48 19.79 11.65
C SER A 322 -0.90 19.96 12.29
N ARG A 323 -1.94 20.19 11.47
CA ARG A 323 -3.33 20.35 11.87
C ARG A 323 -4.20 19.15 11.50
N ASP A 324 -3.62 18.02 11.11
CA ASP A 324 -4.37 16.81 10.80
C ASP A 324 -4.98 16.20 12.09
N GLY A 325 -6.18 16.63 12.41
CA GLY A 325 -6.99 16.19 13.55
C GLY A 325 -7.46 14.74 13.45
N VAL A 326 -7.51 14.17 12.24
CA VAL A 326 -7.99 12.80 12.02
C VAL A 326 -6.90 11.83 12.38
N LEU A 327 -5.72 11.98 11.77
CA LEU A 327 -4.59 11.14 12.12
C LEU A 327 -4.18 11.38 13.57
N SER A 328 -4.12 12.64 14.04
CA SER A 328 -3.76 12.89 15.44
C SER A 328 -4.80 12.39 16.45
N ARG A 329 -6.09 12.22 16.13
CA ARG A 329 -7.04 11.60 17.07
C ARG A 329 -7.14 10.10 16.91
N LEU A 330 -7.18 9.59 15.69
CA LEU A 330 -7.31 8.16 15.39
C LEU A 330 -6.07 7.38 15.82
N PHE A 331 -4.88 7.96 15.61
CA PHE A 331 -3.62 7.34 15.99
C PHE A 331 -3.42 7.34 17.51
N TRP A 332 -3.91 8.37 18.21
CA TRP A 332 -3.82 8.49 19.68
C TRP A 332 -4.93 7.74 20.42
N ALA A 333 -6.16 7.73 19.92
CA ALA A 333 -7.29 7.06 20.57
C ALA A 333 -7.20 5.53 20.50
N LEU A 334 -6.42 4.99 19.56
CA LEU A 334 -6.37 3.55 19.27
C LEU A 334 -5.04 2.88 19.67
N GLN A 335 -3.98 3.64 19.95
CA GLN A 335 -2.75 3.13 20.57
C GLN A 335 -2.76 3.43 22.08
N LEU A 336 -3.14 2.46 22.90
CA LEU A 336 -2.99 2.52 24.37
C LEU A 336 -1.50 2.70 24.78
N PRO A 337 -1.18 3.21 26.00
CA PRO A 337 -0.10 4.15 26.26
C PRO A 337 1.29 3.53 26.07
N GLY A 338 1.82 3.64 24.84
CA GLY A 338 3.24 3.52 24.55
C GLY A 338 3.96 4.85 24.78
N PRO A 339 5.27 4.86 25.09
CA PRO A 339 5.97 6.08 25.43
C PRO A 339 6.06 7.05 24.23
N SER A 340 5.36 8.18 24.38
CA SER A 340 5.84 9.55 24.13
C SER A 340 6.57 9.84 22.81
N GLY A 341 5.85 10.47 21.87
CA GLY A 341 6.41 11.56 21.06
C GLY A 341 6.58 11.34 19.55
N LEU A 342 6.25 10.17 19.00
CA LEU A 342 6.33 9.93 17.56
C LEU A 342 4.97 10.20 16.89
N ALA A 343 4.91 11.14 15.94
CA ALA A 343 3.70 11.37 15.18
C ALA A 343 3.68 10.53 13.90
N ALA A 344 2.49 10.36 13.33
CA ALA A 344 2.36 9.79 11.99
C ALA A 344 3.03 10.73 10.98
N ALA A 345 3.58 10.17 9.90
CA ALA A 345 4.20 10.92 8.81
C ALA A 345 3.30 12.02 8.22
N GLY A 346 1.98 11.84 8.26
CA GLY A 346 0.99 12.84 7.83
C GLY A 346 0.79 14.02 8.78
N CYS A 347 1.26 13.93 10.03
CA CYS A 347 1.11 14.96 11.05
C CYS A 347 2.37 15.82 11.24
N GLU A 348 3.54 15.35 10.80
CA GLU A 348 4.81 16.03 11.02
C GLU A 348 5.81 15.82 9.87
N SER A 349 6.81 16.69 9.80
CA SER A 349 7.92 16.52 8.88
C SER A 349 8.76 15.30 9.26
N ILE A 350 9.09 14.46 8.29
CA ILE A 350 10.01 13.35 8.49
C ILE A 350 11.45 13.87 8.51
N ALA A 351 12.21 13.50 9.54
CA ALA A 351 13.64 13.79 9.64
C ALA A 351 14.44 12.83 8.75
N PHE A 352 14.63 13.18 7.48
CA PHE A 352 15.48 12.41 6.57
C PHE A 352 16.97 12.60 6.88
N ALA A 353 17.76 11.54 6.75
CA ALA A 353 19.21 11.62 6.83
C ALA A 353 19.77 12.55 5.74
N ALA A 354 20.90 13.21 6.01
CA ALA A 354 21.53 14.13 5.05
C ALA A 354 21.84 13.46 3.70
N SER A 355 22.18 12.16 3.70
CA SER A 355 22.42 11.35 2.50
C SER A 355 21.17 11.20 1.61
N SER A 356 19.98 11.35 2.19
CA SER A 356 18.69 11.17 1.51
C SER A 356 17.98 12.49 1.25
N ALA A 357 18.46 13.59 1.82
CA ALA A 357 17.82 14.91 1.74
C ALA A 357 17.68 15.45 0.31
N ALA A 358 18.52 15.00 -0.62
CA ALA A 358 18.39 15.37 -2.03
C ALA A 358 17.16 14.74 -2.71
N ASN A 359 16.76 13.54 -2.27
CA ASN A 359 15.69 12.74 -2.89
C ASN A 359 14.42 12.65 -2.03
N CYS A 360 14.49 13.01 -0.75
CA CYS A 360 13.36 12.97 0.16
C CYS A 360 12.99 14.39 0.62
N VAL A 361 11.74 14.79 0.41
CA VAL A 361 11.25 16.15 0.66
C VAL A 361 9.99 16.13 1.52
N ASN A 362 9.86 17.09 2.44
CA ASN A 362 8.62 17.35 3.15
C ASN A 362 7.91 18.56 2.53
N VAL A 363 6.60 18.44 2.31
CA VAL A 363 5.72 19.52 1.85
C VAL A 363 4.65 19.74 2.90
N GLU A 364 4.68 20.91 3.53
CA GLU A 364 3.68 21.29 4.53
C GLU A 364 2.44 21.90 3.87
N VAL A 365 1.26 21.45 4.30
CA VAL A 365 -0.05 21.91 3.81
C VAL A 365 -1.00 22.32 4.93
N SER A 366 -0.46 22.63 6.10
CA SER A 366 -1.22 23.01 7.32
C SER A 366 -2.09 24.25 7.14
N ASP A 367 -1.73 25.14 6.22
CA ASP A 367 -2.50 26.34 5.88
C ASP A 367 -3.73 26.03 5.01
N LEU A 368 -3.71 24.92 4.27
CA LEU A 368 -4.82 24.47 3.42
C LEU A 368 -5.80 23.60 4.20
N VAL A 369 -5.28 22.69 5.01
CA VAL A 369 -6.07 21.71 5.75
C VAL A 369 -6.55 22.32 7.08
N VAL A 370 -7.64 23.08 7.01
CA VAL A 370 -8.28 23.68 8.19
C VAL A 370 -9.11 22.63 8.96
N PRO A 371 -9.08 22.63 10.31
CA PRO A 371 -9.98 21.82 11.13
C PRO A 371 -11.46 22.11 10.84
N CYS A 372 -12.17 21.13 10.29
CA CYS A 372 -13.62 21.14 10.22
C CYS A 372 -14.19 20.20 11.29
N VAL A 373 -15.17 20.69 12.06
CA VAL A 373 -15.81 19.94 13.15
C VAL A 373 -17.01 19.12 12.63
N GLU A 374 -17.44 19.36 11.39
CA GLU A 374 -18.74 18.90 10.87
C GLU A 374 -18.74 17.47 10.31
N ASN A 375 -17.59 16.82 10.17
CA ASN A 375 -17.48 15.41 9.79
C ASN A 375 -16.71 14.60 10.84
N HIS A 376 -17.18 13.37 11.12
CA HIS A 376 -16.55 12.44 12.07
C HIS A 376 -15.07 12.14 11.77
N PHE A 377 -14.60 12.47 10.55
CA PHE A 377 -13.20 12.42 10.13
C PHE A 377 -12.69 13.73 9.50
N GLY A 378 -13.07 14.88 10.05
CA GLY A 378 -12.37 16.19 10.11
C GLY A 378 -11.67 16.86 8.92
N HIS A 379 -11.07 16.14 7.96
CA HIS A 379 -10.15 16.68 6.96
C HIS A 379 -10.12 15.82 5.71
N SER A 380 -10.79 16.26 4.64
CA SER A 380 -10.62 15.63 3.34
C SER A 380 -9.60 16.41 2.52
N TYR A 381 -8.38 15.87 2.44
CA TYR A 381 -7.36 16.32 1.50
C TYR A 381 -7.91 16.43 0.06
N SER A 382 -8.96 15.67 -0.28
CA SER A 382 -9.63 15.72 -1.59
C SER A 382 -10.08 17.11 -2.02
N HIS A 383 -10.55 17.97 -1.10
CA HIS A 383 -11.00 19.33 -1.43
C HIS A 383 -9.85 20.28 -1.77
N PHE A 384 -8.63 19.94 -1.36
CA PHE A 384 -7.44 20.75 -1.54
C PHE A 384 -6.45 20.12 -2.52
N MET A 385 -6.80 19.00 -3.16
CA MET A 385 -5.87 18.23 -3.98
C MET A 385 -5.29 19.02 -5.14
N ASP A 386 -6.03 19.95 -5.74
CA ASP A 386 -5.52 20.83 -6.80
C ASP A 386 -4.37 21.72 -6.29
N VAL A 387 -4.59 22.39 -5.16
CA VAL A 387 -3.59 23.29 -4.56
C VAL A 387 -2.40 22.49 -4.01
N ILE A 388 -2.66 21.33 -3.43
CA ILE A 388 -1.63 20.41 -2.94
C ILE A 388 -0.79 19.90 -4.11
N LYS A 389 -1.40 19.51 -5.23
CA LYS A 389 -0.70 19.12 -6.46
C LYS A 389 0.23 20.24 -6.93
N SER A 390 -0.21 21.50 -6.95
CA SER A 390 0.65 22.63 -7.33
C SER A 390 1.89 22.79 -6.42
N ARG A 391 1.82 22.38 -5.15
CA ARG A 391 2.97 22.36 -4.24
C ARG A 391 3.88 21.15 -4.41
N VAL A 392 3.31 20.00 -4.77
CA VAL A 392 4.05 18.74 -4.92
C VAL A 392 4.77 18.65 -6.27
N LEU A 393 4.12 19.08 -7.36
CA LEU A 393 4.65 18.95 -8.73
C LEU A 393 6.08 19.50 -8.92
N PRO A 394 6.46 20.67 -8.38
CA PRO A 394 7.82 21.19 -8.51
C PRO A 394 8.89 20.24 -7.97
N HIS A 395 8.55 19.37 -7.01
CA HIS A 395 9.49 18.41 -6.45
C HIS A 395 9.63 17.14 -7.28
N LEU A 396 8.64 16.77 -8.10
CA LEU A 396 8.64 15.52 -8.88
C LEU A 396 9.32 15.64 -10.25
N PHE A 397 9.44 16.86 -10.78
CA PHE A 397 9.91 17.14 -12.14
C PHE A 397 11.15 18.03 -12.20
N GLN A 398 11.83 18.27 -11.07
CA GLN A 398 13.15 18.90 -11.08
C GLN A 398 14.16 17.94 -11.70
N SER A 399 14.55 18.28 -12.93
CA SER A 399 15.51 17.58 -13.79
C SER A 399 16.92 17.69 -13.24
#